data_AF-A0A923RMD3-F1
#
_entry.id   AF-A0A923RMD3-F1
#
_cell.length_a   1.000
_cell.length_b   1.000
_cell.length_c   1.000
_cell.angle_alpha   90.00
_cell.angle_beta   90.00
_cell.angle_gamma   90.00
#
_symmetry.space_group_name_H-M   'P 1'
#
loop_
_entity.id
_entity.type
_entity.pdbx_description
1 polymer ?
#
loop_
_entity_poly.entity_id
_entity_poly.type
_entity_poly.pdbx_seq_one_letter_code
_entity_poly.pdbx_strand_id
1 'polypeptide(L)'
;MYNQNSDLMKQEKFMLPTMIEGDFSAEELAEDADGLQMSFQRVKIPAGGTLQFEMPSDDPDNPDYEKNLVGVILHNHATCAYWPAGSEYDDDTTPLCSSVDGKVGIGTPGGACAACVMNRFGSAPDGSKGKACKNMRVLYLLRSGEYMPLQVNLPPTSIKPFKEFLNRAFMLRRRATYGSIVQIGLKRENNGTNDYSVATFKLLQDFQGEELAQIRAYANSFKEQIKLLLQQRAEITEEQRDTGCDYVIEPGAMTNEPADGHYTVSQINGDCEQLPA
;
A
#
# COMPACT_ATOMS: atom_id res chain seq x y z
N MET A 1 -6.84 50.36 -18.15
CA MET A 1 -6.86 49.77 -16.79
C MET A 1 -7.50 48.39 -16.94
N TYR A 2 -6.69 47.34 -17.07
CA TYR A 2 -7.18 45.96 -17.14
C TYR A 2 -7.20 45.38 -15.74
N ASN A 3 -8.40 45.01 -15.29
CA ASN A 3 -8.68 44.38 -14.01
C ASN A 3 -7.82 43.12 -13.83
N GLN A 4 -6.94 43.15 -12.84
CA GLN A 4 -6.36 41.95 -12.23
C GLN A 4 -7.45 41.27 -11.41
N ASN A 5 -8.14 40.29 -11.99
CA ASN A 5 -8.77 39.24 -11.20
C ASN A 5 -7.65 38.36 -10.63
N SER A 6 -7.03 38.86 -9.56
CA SER A 6 -6.30 38.03 -8.61
C SER A 6 -7.37 37.28 -7.82
N ASP A 7 -7.74 36.09 -8.28
CA ASP A 7 -8.43 35.10 -7.46
C ASP A 7 -7.51 34.80 -6.26
N LEU A 8 -7.73 35.52 -5.16
CA LEU A 8 -7.24 35.14 -3.86
C LEU A 8 -7.94 33.82 -3.52
N MET A 9 -7.28 32.70 -3.81
CA MET A 9 -7.54 31.47 -3.09
C MET A 9 -7.38 31.80 -1.62
N LYS A 10 -8.50 31.91 -0.89
CA LYS A 10 -8.52 31.90 0.56
C LYS A 10 -7.77 30.63 0.96
N GLN A 11 -6.61 30.82 1.56
CA GLN A 11 -5.78 29.73 2.04
C GLN A 11 -6.49 29.18 3.28
N GLU A 12 -7.32 28.15 3.09
CA GLU A 12 -8.04 27.52 4.19
C GLU A 12 -7.02 26.95 5.18
N LYS A 13 -7.19 27.32 6.45
CA LYS A 13 -6.32 26.84 7.52
C LYS A 13 -6.41 25.32 7.61
N PHE A 14 -5.28 24.64 7.62
CA PHE A 14 -5.26 23.18 7.75
C PHE A 14 -5.79 22.78 9.12
N MET A 15 -6.82 21.94 9.15
CA MET A 15 -7.42 21.43 10.38
C MET A 15 -6.89 20.03 10.65
N LEU A 16 -6.16 19.88 11.75
CA LEU A 16 -5.84 18.56 12.27
C LEU A 16 -7.10 17.89 12.83
N PRO A 17 -7.16 16.54 12.86
CA PRO A 17 -8.17 15.83 13.61
C PRO A 17 -8.24 16.35 15.05
N THR A 18 -9.36 16.95 15.41
CA THR A 18 -9.77 17.08 16.81
C THR A 18 -10.55 15.82 17.15
N MET A 19 -10.44 15.31 18.37
CA MET A 19 -11.33 14.24 18.83
C MET A 19 -12.76 14.72 18.57
N ILE A 20 -13.44 14.06 17.64
CA ILE A 20 -14.86 14.29 17.43
C ILE A 20 -15.51 13.74 18.69
N GLU A 21 -16.18 14.60 19.46
CA GLU A 21 -17.17 14.13 20.44
C GLU A 21 -18.23 13.40 19.63
N GLY A 22 -18.05 12.08 19.48
CA GLY A 22 -19.04 11.24 18.85
C GLY A 22 -20.27 11.18 19.75
N ASP A 23 -21.45 11.04 19.13
CA ASP A 23 -22.70 10.79 19.86
C ASP A 23 -22.70 9.42 20.56
N PHE A 24 -21.71 8.56 20.23
CA PHE A 24 -21.53 7.22 20.76
C PHE A 24 -20.39 7.15 21.77
N SER A 25 -20.60 6.36 22.81
CA SER A 25 -19.57 6.07 23.81
C SER A 25 -18.44 5.22 23.23
N ALA A 26 -17.26 5.31 23.83
CA ALA A 26 -16.13 4.45 23.45
C ALA A 26 -16.43 2.96 23.66
N GLU A 27 -17.36 2.62 24.55
CA GLU A 27 -17.79 1.25 24.85
C GLU A 27 -18.66 0.68 23.73
N GLU A 28 -19.67 1.43 23.26
CA GLU A 28 -20.49 1.06 22.10
C GLU A 28 -19.63 0.84 20.85
N LEU A 29 -18.68 1.75 20.60
CA LEU A 29 -17.76 1.61 19.48
C LEU A 29 -16.76 0.47 19.66
N ALA A 30 -16.40 0.09 20.89
CA ALA A 30 -15.48 -1.01 21.15
C ALA A 30 -16.15 -2.37 20.94
N GLU A 31 -17.44 -2.50 21.27
CA GLU A 31 -18.22 -3.70 20.95
C GLU A 31 -18.33 -3.89 19.44
N ASP A 32 -18.63 -2.83 18.68
CA ASP A 32 -18.72 -2.90 17.22
C ASP A 32 -17.35 -3.05 16.54
N ALA A 33 -16.29 -2.55 17.15
CA ALA A 33 -14.92 -2.70 16.65
C ALA A 33 -14.28 -4.04 17.04
N ASP A 34 -14.93 -4.86 17.88
CA ASP A 34 -14.37 -6.15 18.29
C ASP A 34 -14.23 -7.08 17.09
N GLY A 35 -13.03 -7.62 16.89
CA GLY A 35 -12.66 -8.42 15.72
C GLY A 35 -12.46 -7.64 14.41
N LEU A 36 -12.68 -6.32 14.37
CA LEU A 36 -12.41 -5.51 13.18
C LEU A 36 -10.95 -5.05 13.13
N GLN A 37 -10.25 -5.38 12.05
CA GLN A 37 -8.92 -4.85 11.79
C GLN A 37 -9.03 -3.46 11.17
N MET A 38 -8.60 -2.43 11.91
CA MET A 38 -8.55 -1.06 11.41
C MET A 38 -7.70 -0.98 10.12
N SER A 39 -8.33 -0.54 9.04
CA SER A 39 -7.69 -0.38 7.73
C SER A 39 -7.75 1.07 7.28
N PHE A 40 -6.73 1.48 6.52
CA PHE A 40 -6.71 2.82 5.95
C PHE A 40 -7.53 2.84 4.67
N GLN A 41 -8.26 3.92 4.47
CA GLN A 41 -8.91 4.24 3.21
C GLN A 41 -7.87 4.31 2.07
N ARG A 42 -7.96 3.37 1.12
CA ARG A 42 -7.00 3.23 0.02
C ARG A 42 -7.48 4.02 -1.19
N VAL A 43 -6.64 4.95 -1.64
CA VAL A 43 -6.86 5.64 -2.90
C VAL A 43 -6.21 4.85 -4.03
N LYS A 44 -6.97 4.56 -5.09
CA LYS A 44 -6.45 3.89 -6.28
C LYS A 44 -6.08 4.90 -7.36
N ILE A 45 -5.02 4.57 -8.10
CA ILE A 45 -4.63 5.25 -9.34
C ILE A 45 -5.06 4.34 -10.48
N PRO A 46 -6.13 4.65 -11.21
CA PRO A 46 -6.64 3.77 -12.26
C PRO A 46 -5.61 3.56 -13.38
N ALA A 47 -5.68 2.38 -14.00
CA ALA A 47 -4.90 2.08 -15.20
C ALA A 47 -5.39 2.89 -16.42
N GLY A 48 -4.64 2.86 -17.52
CA GLY A 48 -5.08 3.43 -18.81
C GLY A 48 -4.95 4.95 -18.95
N GLY A 49 -4.20 5.62 -18.08
CA GLY A 49 -3.93 7.06 -18.22
C GLY A 49 -5.07 7.97 -17.75
N THR A 50 -5.96 7.47 -16.88
CA THR A 50 -6.99 8.29 -16.22
C THR A 50 -6.37 9.29 -15.25
N LEU A 51 -6.84 10.53 -15.31
CA LEU A 51 -6.26 11.66 -14.55
C LEU A 51 -6.99 11.96 -13.23
N GLN A 52 -7.74 10.97 -12.73
CA GLN A 52 -8.52 11.08 -11.50
C GLN A 52 -8.16 9.90 -10.60
N PHE A 53 -8.12 10.17 -9.31
CA PHE A 53 -7.97 9.19 -8.24
C PHE A 53 -9.35 8.62 -7.93
N GLU A 54 -9.43 7.31 -7.76
CA GLU A 54 -10.61 6.65 -7.23
C GLU A 54 -10.51 6.67 -5.70
N MET A 55 -11.46 7.36 -5.10
CA MET A 55 -11.59 7.55 -3.67
C MET A 55 -12.44 6.41 -3.08
N PRO A 56 -12.15 5.96 -1.86
CA PRO A 56 -13.03 5.04 -1.18
C PRO A 56 -14.37 5.74 -0.92
N SER A 57 -15.45 5.14 -1.41
CA SER A 57 -16.83 5.58 -1.25
C SER A 57 -17.59 4.55 -0.42
N ASP A 58 -18.65 5.00 0.27
CA ASP A 58 -19.59 4.12 0.98
C ASP A 58 -20.45 3.31 0.00
N ASP A 59 -20.50 3.73 -1.27
CA ASP A 59 -21.18 3.03 -2.36
C ASP A 59 -20.15 2.26 -3.22
N PRO A 60 -20.11 0.92 -3.14
CA PRO A 60 -19.18 0.12 -3.94
C PRO A 60 -19.47 0.17 -5.45
N ASP A 61 -20.71 0.48 -5.86
CA ASP A 61 -21.10 0.55 -7.26
C ASP A 61 -20.82 1.93 -7.87
N ASN A 62 -20.61 2.95 -7.02
CA ASN A 62 -20.36 4.33 -7.44
C ASN A 62 -19.20 4.95 -6.64
N PRO A 63 -17.93 4.65 -7.00
CA PRO A 63 -16.77 5.24 -6.36
C PRO A 63 -16.65 6.72 -6.69
N ASP A 64 -16.18 7.51 -5.72
CA ASP A 64 -15.91 8.93 -5.90
C ASP A 64 -14.60 9.14 -6.65
N TYR A 65 -14.54 10.21 -7.47
CA TYR A 65 -13.34 10.53 -8.24
C TYR A 65 -12.83 11.93 -7.97
N GLU A 66 -11.55 12.05 -7.63
CA GLU A 66 -10.89 13.33 -7.40
C GLU A 66 -9.73 13.56 -8.36
N LYS A 67 -9.62 14.76 -8.93
CA LYS A 67 -8.50 15.10 -9.83
C LYS A 67 -7.19 15.34 -9.09
N ASN A 68 -7.26 15.88 -7.88
CA ASN A 68 -6.10 16.24 -7.08
C ASN A 68 -6.37 15.92 -5.62
N LEU A 69 -5.42 15.27 -4.96
CA LEU A 69 -5.42 15.10 -3.53
C LEU A 69 -4.60 16.22 -2.89
N VAL A 70 -5.12 16.85 -1.84
CA VAL A 70 -4.42 17.89 -1.09
C VAL A 70 -4.31 17.48 0.37
N GLY A 71 -3.11 17.54 0.94
CA GLY A 71 -2.92 17.16 2.33
C GLY A 71 -1.47 17.16 2.78
N VAL A 72 -1.21 16.53 3.92
CA VAL A 72 0.09 16.45 4.58
C VAL A 72 0.59 15.02 4.55
N ILE A 73 1.81 14.79 4.05
CA ILE A 73 2.41 13.44 4.03
C ILE A 73 2.99 13.14 5.41
N LEU A 74 2.24 12.40 6.22
CA LEU A 74 2.64 12.02 7.58
C LEU A 74 3.77 11.00 7.58
N HIS A 75 3.61 9.96 6.76
CA HIS A 75 4.57 8.88 6.64
C HIS A 75 4.61 8.35 5.20
N ASN A 76 5.71 7.70 4.83
CA ASN A 76 5.84 6.99 3.57
C ASN A 76 6.93 5.92 3.66
N HIS A 77 6.73 4.80 3.00
CA HIS A 77 7.70 3.70 2.93
C HIS A 77 7.66 3.03 1.55
N ALA A 78 8.75 2.34 1.22
CA ALA A 78 8.82 1.52 0.01
C ALA A 78 8.09 0.19 0.26
N THR A 79 7.55 -0.37 -0.81
CA THR A 79 7.01 -1.74 -0.83
C THR A 79 7.44 -2.41 -2.12
N CYS A 80 7.53 -3.73 -2.10
CA CYS A 80 7.80 -4.53 -3.29
C CYS A 80 6.76 -5.63 -3.38
N ALA A 81 6.34 -5.98 -4.59
CA ALA A 81 5.48 -7.14 -4.80
C ALA A 81 5.79 -7.78 -6.15
N TYR A 82 5.68 -9.10 -6.21
CA TYR A 82 5.95 -9.93 -7.37
C TYR A 82 4.77 -10.86 -7.59
N TRP A 83 4.25 -10.87 -8.82
CA TRP A 83 3.11 -11.68 -9.23
C TRP A 83 3.54 -12.73 -10.26
N PRO A 84 2.75 -13.80 -10.44
CA PRO A 84 2.91 -14.70 -11.57
C PRO A 84 2.88 -13.94 -12.91
N ALA A 85 3.67 -14.40 -13.88
CA ALA A 85 3.75 -13.76 -15.19
C ALA A 85 2.36 -13.70 -15.85
N GLY A 86 1.95 -12.52 -16.32
CA GLY A 86 0.66 -12.29 -16.97
C GLY A 86 -0.49 -11.91 -16.04
N SER A 87 -0.28 -11.94 -14.71
CA SER A 87 -1.28 -11.56 -13.69
C SER A 87 -0.92 -10.27 -12.96
N GLU A 88 0.10 -9.54 -13.43
CA GLU A 88 0.67 -8.42 -12.68
C GLU A 88 -0.29 -7.24 -12.53
N TYR A 89 -1.30 -7.15 -13.39
CA TYR A 89 -2.31 -6.09 -13.40
C TYR A 89 -3.71 -6.60 -13.05
N ASP A 90 -3.80 -7.85 -12.60
CA ASP A 90 -5.03 -8.41 -12.06
C ASP A 90 -5.09 -8.08 -10.57
N ASP A 91 -6.12 -7.32 -10.18
CA ASP A 91 -6.32 -6.88 -8.80
C ASP A 91 -6.73 -8.05 -7.88
N ASP A 92 -7.27 -9.13 -8.45
CA ASP A 92 -7.73 -10.31 -7.70
C ASP A 92 -6.61 -11.34 -7.45
N THR A 93 -5.49 -11.22 -8.17
CA THR A 93 -4.37 -12.16 -8.02
C THR A 93 -3.46 -11.75 -6.85
N THR A 94 -3.28 -12.68 -5.91
CA THR A 94 -2.35 -12.51 -4.79
C THR A 94 -0.89 -12.60 -5.26
N PRO A 95 0.01 -11.70 -4.81
CA PRO A 95 1.42 -11.78 -5.18
C PRO A 95 2.10 -13.03 -4.62
N LEU A 96 2.99 -13.63 -5.40
CA LEU A 96 3.88 -14.74 -4.96
C LEU A 96 4.85 -14.29 -3.88
N CYS A 97 5.26 -13.03 -3.91
CA CYS A 97 6.13 -12.43 -2.90
C CYS A 97 5.74 -10.97 -2.67
N SER A 98 5.66 -10.55 -1.42
CA SER A 98 5.38 -9.15 -1.05
C SER A 98 6.35 -8.65 0.02
N SER A 99 6.55 -7.34 0.11
CA SER A 99 7.44 -6.70 1.07
C SER A 99 6.79 -5.42 1.58
N VAL A 100 6.64 -5.33 2.90
CA VAL A 100 6.05 -4.15 3.56
C VAL A 100 7.03 -2.98 3.65
N ASP A 101 8.35 -3.23 3.59
CA ASP A 101 9.39 -2.21 3.77
C ASP A 101 10.26 -1.99 2.51
N GLY A 102 10.05 -2.82 1.49
CA GLY A 102 10.82 -2.82 0.25
C GLY A 102 12.25 -3.35 0.41
N LYS A 103 12.58 -3.97 1.54
CA LYS A 103 13.90 -4.52 1.84
C LYS A 103 13.87 -6.03 1.99
N VAL A 104 12.88 -6.58 2.66
CA VAL A 104 12.72 -8.04 2.85
C VAL A 104 11.38 -8.47 2.26
N GLY A 105 11.44 -9.39 1.31
CA GLY A 105 10.28 -10.02 0.69
C GLY A 105 9.89 -11.30 1.42
N ILE A 106 8.60 -11.46 1.64
CA ILE A 106 7.95 -12.63 2.23
C ILE A 106 7.22 -13.34 1.09
N GLY A 107 7.45 -14.65 0.95
CA GLY A 107 6.91 -15.48 -0.13
C GLY A 107 8.02 -16.07 -1.02
N THR A 108 7.70 -16.33 -2.29
CA THR A 108 8.58 -16.99 -3.26
C THR A 108 8.91 -16.02 -4.39
N PRO A 109 10.19 -15.66 -4.62
CA PRO A 109 11.41 -16.22 -4.04
C PRO A 109 11.77 -15.71 -2.62
N GLY A 110 11.14 -14.63 -2.15
CA GLY A 110 11.39 -14.06 -0.81
C GLY A 110 12.82 -13.52 -0.60
N GLY A 111 13.13 -13.19 0.66
CA GLY A 111 14.45 -12.76 1.11
C GLY A 111 14.79 -11.29 0.78
N ALA A 112 16.08 -10.95 0.74
CA ALA A 112 16.52 -9.57 0.56
C ALA A 112 16.16 -9.02 -0.83
N CYS A 113 15.24 -8.06 -0.90
CA CYS A 113 14.76 -7.44 -2.14
C CYS A 113 15.89 -6.82 -2.97
N ALA A 114 16.96 -6.33 -2.32
CA ALA A 114 18.11 -5.74 -3.02
C ALA A 114 18.93 -6.77 -3.82
N ALA A 115 18.97 -8.03 -3.38
CA ALA A 115 19.71 -9.11 -4.04
C ALA A 115 18.83 -9.93 -5.01
N CYS A 116 17.50 -9.84 -4.84
CA CYS A 116 16.50 -10.60 -5.59
C CYS A 116 16.63 -10.42 -7.12
N VAL A 117 16.65 -11.54 -7.84
CA VAL A 117 16.75 -11.58 -9.31
C VAL A 117 15.55 -10.87 -9.95
N MET A 118 14.36 -11.04 -9.39
CA MET A 118 13.13 -10.41 -9.88
C MET A 118 13.12 -8.89 -9.70
N ASN A 119 13.98 -8.31 -8.83
CA ASN A 119 14.09 -6.86 -8.63
C ASN A 119 15.22 -6.22 -9.47
N ARG A 120 15.79 -6.94 -10.45
CA ARG A 120 16.83 -6.42 -11.36
C ARG A 120 16.20 -5.88 -12.63
N PHE A 121 16.78 -4.82 -13.20
CA PHE A 121 16.37 -4.35 -14.53
C PHE A 121 16.67 -5.41 -15.59
N GLY A 122 15.75 -5.61 -16.53
CA GLY A 122 15.80 -6.69 -17.53
C GLY A 122 15.19 -8.02 -17.06
N SER A 123 14.60 -8.08 -15.86
CA SER A 123 13.92 -9.29 -15.36
C SER A 123 12.45 -9.36 -15.77
N ALA A 124 11.89 -8.31 -16.39
CA ALA A 124 10.48 -8.26 -16.73
C ALA A 124 10.09 -9.40 -17.69
N PRO A 125 8.92 -10.05 -17.47
CA PRO A 125 8.50 -11.21 -18.26
C PRO A 125 8.19 -10.87 -19.72
N ASP A 126 7.88 -9.61 -20.01
CA ASP A 126 7.67 -9.08 -21.36
C ASP A 126 8.98 -8.85 -22.15
N GLY A 127 10.14 -9.17 -21.56
CA GLY A 127 11.45 -8.93 -22.16
C GLY A 127 11.87 -7.46 -22.19
N SER A 128 11.11 -6.57 -21.55
CA SER A 128 11.45 -5.16 -21.45
C SER A 128 12.65 -4.92 -20.52
N LYS A 129 13.21 -3.71 -20.58
CA LYS A 129 14.23 -3.26 -19.62
C LYS A 129 13.68 -3.08 -18.19
N GLY A 130 12.40 -3.38 -17.95
CA GLY A 130 11.72 -3.26 -16.68
C GLY A 130 12.17 -4.32 -15.65
N LYS A 131 11.46 -4.35 -14.53
CA LYS A 131 11.65 -5.33 -13.45
C LYS A 131 10.41 -6.21 -13.34
N ALA A 132 10.57 -7.50 -13.06
CA ALA A 132 9.45 -8.38 -12.75
C ALA A 132 8.81 -8.02 -11.41
N CYS A 133 9.62 -7.74 -10.38
CA CYS A 133 9.14 -7.26 -9.10
C CYS A 133 8.79 -5.77 -9.20
N LYS A 134 7.53 -5.44 -8.89
CA LYS A 134 7.03 -4.06 -8.88
C LYS A 134 7.47 -3.39 -7.57
N ASN A 135 8.29 -2.36 -7.71
CA ASN A 135 8.64 -1.48 -6.60
C ASN A 135 7.59 -0.38 -6.53
N MET A 136 6.96 -0.23 -5.38
CA MET A 136 5.92 0.74 -5.12
C MET A 136 6.31 1.62 -3.92
N ARG A 137 5.52 2.65 -3.68
CA ARG A 137 5.67 3.47 -2.47
C ARG A 137 4.32 3.84 -1.90
N VAL A 138 4.13 3.56 -0.63
CA VAL A 138 2.92 3.91 0.10
C VAL A 138 3.12 5.29 0.72
N LEU A 139 2.15 6.19 0.52
CA LEU A 139 2.05 7.47 1.20
C LEU A 139 0.85 7.46 2.15
N TYR A 140 1.03 8.01 3.34
CA TYR A 140 -0.06 8.30 4.28
C TYR A 140 -0.34 9.79 4.24
N LEU A 141 -1.42 10.18 3.55
CA LEU A 141 -1.79 11.56 3.29
C LEU A 141 -2.96 11.97 4.19
N LEU A 142 -2.73 12.90 5.10
CA LEU A 142 -3.79 13.48 5.92
C LEU A 142 -4.38 14.71 5.21
N ARG A 143 -5.67 14.64 4.89
CA ARG A 143 -6.44 15.78 4.38
C ARG A 143 -6.88 16.67 5.53
N SER A 144 -7.18 17.93 5.21
CA SER A 144 -7.67 18.89 6.20
C SER A 144 -9.04 18.46 6.70
N GLY A 145 -9.23 18.38 8.02
CA GLY A 145 -10.50 18.01 8.66
C GLY A 145 -10.81 16.51 8.71
N GLU A 146 -10.03 15.66 8.04
CA GLU A 146 -10.21 14.21 8.10
C GLU A 146 -9.57 13.63 9.37
N TYR A 147 -10.19 12.61 9.96
CA TYR A 147 -9.65 11.93 11.14
C TYR A 147 -8.55 10.92 10.79
N MET A 148 -8.71 10.21 9.68
CA MET A 148 -7.79 9.16 9.25
C MET A 148 -7.03 9.56 7.97
N PRO A 149 -5.72 9.28 7.87
CA PRO A 149 -4.99 9.53 6.63
C PRO A 149 -5.35 8.51 5.54
N LEU A 150 -5.38 9.00 4.30
CA LEU A 150 -5.53 8.18 3.11
C LEU A 150 -4.23 7.43 2.81
N GLN A 151 -4.36 6.16 2.41
CA GLN A 151 -3.27 5.35 1.90
C GLN A 151 -3.20 5.48 0.37
N VAL A 152 -2.18 6.18 -0.14
CA VAL A 152 -1.95 6.35 -1.58
C VAL A 152 -0.82 5.44 -2.03
N ASN A 153 -1.11 4.46 -2.87
CA ASN A 153 -0.12 3.53 -3.41
C ASN A 153 0.44 4.05 -4.73
N LEU A 154 1.67 4.55 -4.70
CA LEU A 154 2.35 5.03 -5.90
C LEU A 154 2.91 3.86 -6.72
N PRO A 155 2.57 3.77 -8.03
CA PRO A 155 3.13 2.77 -8.93
C PRO A 155 4.63 3.05 -9.22
N PRO A 156 5.37 2.06 -9.78
CA PRO A 156 6.79 2.20 -10.09
C PRO A 156 7.14 3.45 -10.92
N THR A 157 6.25 3.82 -11.85
CA THR A 157 6.37 4.99 -12.74
C THR A 157 6.38 6.32 -11.98
N SER A 158 5.76 6.36 -10.79
CA SER A 158 5.62 7.56 -9.96
C SER A 158 6.72 7.72 -8.92
N ILE A 159 7.57 6.71 -8.73
CA ILE A 159 8.64 6.74 -7.71
C ILE A 159 9.70 7.79 -8.02
N LYS A 160 10.15 7.88 -9.28
CA LYS A 160 11.17 8.86 -9.67
C LYS A 160 10.66 10.31 -9.49
N PRO A 161 9.49 10.70 -10.03
CA PRO A 161 8.88 12.00 -9.76
C PRO A 161 8.74 12.32 -8.27
N PHE A 162 8.31 11.34 -7.47
CA PHE A 162 8.18 11.51 -6.02
C PHE A 162 9.53 11.78 -5.33
N LYS A 163 10.59 11.04 -5.68
CA LYS A 163 11.94 11.27 -5.12
C LYS A 163 12.49 12.65 -5.48
N GLU A 164 12.32 13.07 -6.73
CA GLU A 164 12.74 14.41 -7.18
C GLU A 164 11.98 15.52 -6.43
N PHE A 165 10.67 15.33 -6.23
CA PHE A 165 9.86 16.22 -5.42
C PHE A 165 10.34 16.26 -3.97
N LEU A 166 10.54 15.10 -3.31
CA LEU A 166 11.03 15.05 -1.94
C LEU A 166 12.37 15.75 -1.77
N ASN A 167 13.31 15.52 -2.69
CA ASN A 167 14.61 16.14 -2.65
C ASN A 167 14.51 17.67 -2.73
N ARG A 168 13.74 18.18 -3.69
CA ARG A 168 13.58 19.62 -3.93
C ARG A 168 12.75 20.34 -2.86
N ALA A 169 11.60 19.78 -2.49
CA ALA A 169 10.63 20.44 -1.63
C ALA A 169 10.94 20.28 -0.13
N PHE A 170 11.69 19.24 0.25
CA PHE A 170 11.93 18.89 1.65
C PHE A 170 13.42 18.76 1.99
N MET A 171 14.15 17.85 1.33
CA MET A 171 15.54 17.54 1.73
C MET A 171 16.49 18.73 1.58
N LEU A 172 16.48 19.39 0.42
CA LEU A 172 17.31 20.59 0.16
C LEU A 172 16.94 21.76 1.08
N ARG A 173 15.70 21.78 1.57
CA ARG A 173 15.17 22.80 2.48
C ARG A 173 15.30 22.41 3.96
N ARG A 174 15.87 21.23 4.26
CA ARG A 174 15.97 20.63 5.60
C ARG A 174 14.62 20.57 6.33
N ARG A 175 13.54 20.29 5.61
CA ARG A 175 12.19 20.13 6.16
C ARG A 175 11.77 18.67 6.12
N ALA A 176 10.94 18.26 7.07
CA ALA A 176 10.30 16.96 7.05
C ALA A 176 9.05 16.97 6.17
N THR A 177 8.63 15.80 5.65
CA THR A 177 7.49 15.67 4.73
C THR A 177 6.16 16.17 5.30
N TYR A 178 5.99 16.06 6.62
CA TYR A 178 4.80 16.55 7.33
C TYR A 178 4.84 18.05 7.59
N GLY A 179 5.93 18.73 7.26
CA GLY A 179 6.12 20.16 7.52
C GLY A 179 5.42 21.08 6.51
N SER A 180 4.73 20.52 5.51
CA SER A 180 4.14 21.28 4.42
C SER A 180 2.90 20.58 3.85
N ILE A 181 1.98 21.37 3.31
CA ILE A 181 0.84 20.92 2.51
C ILE A 181 1.32 20.64 1.09
N VAL A 182 0.95 19.49 0.56
CA VAL A 182 1.26 19.04 -0.79
C VAL A 182 -0.02 18.74 -1.57
N GLN A 183 0.07 18.94 -2.87
CA GLN A 183 -0.93 18.47 -3.82
C GLN A 183 -0.36 17.33 -4.66
N ILE A 184 -1.12 16.25 -4.75
CA ILE A 184 -0.85 15.11 -5.63
C ILE A 184 -1.87 15.15 -6.77
N GLY A 185 -1.39 15.24 -8.01
CA GLY A 185 -2.23 15.15 -9.21
C GLY A 185 -1.76 14.00 -10.09
N LEU A 186 -2.49 13.68 -11.15
CA LEU A 186 -2.07 12.71 -12.15
C LEU A 186 -1.76 13.39 -13.48
N LYS A 187 -0.75 12.88 -14.19
CA LYS A 187 -0.49 13.20 -15.60
C LYS A 187 -0.50 11.92 -16.42
N ARG A 188 -0.96 12.02 -17.67
CA ARG A 188 -0.92 10.92 -18.63
C ARG A 188 0.45 10.91 -19.29
N GLU A 189 1.03 9.73 -19.37
CA GLU A 189 2.26 9.44 -20.09
C GLU A 189 2.01 8.21 -20.98
N ASN A 190 2.84 8.05 -22.01
CA ASN A 190 2.74 6.95 -22.96
C ASN A 190 4.12 6.29 -23.10
N ASN A 191 4.16 4.95 -23.10
CA ASN A 191 5.41 4.18 -23.24
C ASN A 191 5.62 3.61 -24.65
N GLY A 192 4.86 4.10 -25.64
CA GLY A 192 4.80 3.61 -27.02
C GLY A 192 3.65 2.63 -27.26
N THR A 193 3.25 1.86 -26.24
CA THR A 193 2.23 0.80 -26.37
C THR A 193 0.96 1.14 -25.60
N ASN A 194 1.08 1.60 -24.36
CA ASN A 194 -0.04 1.86 -23.47
C ASN A 194 0.06 3.26 -22.82
N ASP A 195 -1.10 3.87 -22.62
CA ASP A 195 -1.24 5.06 -21.78
C ASP A 195 -1.23 4.65 -20.30
N TYR A 196 -0.52 5.43 -19.48
CA TYR A 196 -0.47 5.22 -18.03
C TYR A 196 -0.45 6.54 -17.27
N SER A 197 -0.87 6.48 -16.01
CA SER A 197 -0.92 7.63 -15.12
C SER A 197 0.33 7.70 -14.25
N VAL A 198 0.90 8.91 -14.16
CA VAL A 198 2.05 9.22 -13.31
C VAL A 198 1.65 10.28 -12.31
N ALA A 199 1.90 10.03 -11.02
CA ALA A 199 1.68 11.00 -9.98
C ALA A 199 2.63 12.19 -10.11
N THR A 200 2.06 13.37 -9.98
CA THR A 200 2.72 14.66 -9.97
C THR A 200 2.55 15.29 -8.61
N PHE A 201 3.55 16.03 -8.16
CA PHE A 201 3.59 16.58 -6.81
C PHE A 201 3.88 18.07 -6.86
N LYS A 202 3.09 18.85 -6.13
CA LYS A 202 3.28 20.29 -5.94
C LYS A 202 3.31 20.60 -4.46
N LEU A 203 4.23 21.48 -4.08
CA LEU A 203 4.26 22.06 -2.74
C LEU A 203 3.29 23.25 -2.74
N LEU A 204 2.35 23.28 -1.81
CA LEU A 204 1.39 24.39 -1.69
C LEU A 204 1.81 25.39 -0.63
N GLN A 205 2.07 24.91 0.59
CA GLN A 205 2.32 25.79 1.74
C GLN A 205 3.22 25.09 2.77
N ASP A 206 4.06 25.86 3.45
CA ASP A 206 4.80 25.38 4.61
C ASP A 206 4.11 25.78 5.91
N PHE A 207 4.04 24.85 6.86
CA PHE A 207 3.64 25.16 8.23
C PHE A 207 4.74 25.91 8.98
N GLN A 208 4.34 26.83 9.85
CA GLN A 208 5.24 27.63 10.67
C GLN A 208 4.73 27.73 12.11
N GLY A 209 5.62 28.09 13.04
CA GLY A 209 5.26 28.39 14.42
C GLY A 209 4.53 27.24 15.12
N GLU A 210 3.41 27.57 15.77
CA GLU A 210 2.58 26.65 16.55
C GLU A 210 1.93 25.55 15.71
N GLU A 211 1.46 25.87 14.50
CA GLU A 211 0.85 24.91 13.58
C GLU A 211 1.83 23.78 13.22
N LEU A 212 3.10 24.13 12.94
CA LEU A 212 4.14 23.14 12.70
C LEU A 212 4.43 22.28 13.93
N ALA A 213 4.33 22.84 15.14
CA ALA A 213 4.54 22.09 16.38
C ALA A 213 3.41 21.06 16.60
N GLN A 214 2.16 21.45 16.38
CA GLN A 214 1.00 20.57 16.48
C GLN A 214 1.08 19.42 15.46
N ILE A 215 1.36 19.74 14.20
CA ILE A 215 1.46 18.73 13.13
C ILE A 215 2.65 17.81 13.35
N ARG A 216 3.76 18.32 13.91
CA ARG A 216 4.90 17.49 14.28
C ARG A 216 4.54 16.47 15.37
N ALA A 217 3.83 16.90 16.41
CA ALA A 217 3.39 16.00 17.48
C ALA A 217 2.49 14.90 16.92
N TYR A 218 1.48 15.28 16.13
CA TYR A 218 0.59 14.34 15.46
C TYR A 218 1.33 13.36 14.55
N ALA A 219 2.18 13.86 13.65
CA ALA A 219 2.93 13.03 12.71
C ALA A 219 3.91 12.08 13.40
N ASN A 220 4.48 12.44 14.55
CA ASN A 220 5.38 11.57 15.30
C ASN A 220 4.61 10.41 15.94
N SER A 221 3.49 10.70 16.61
CA SER A 221 2.60 9.66 17.16
C SER A 221 2.12 8.69 16.07
N PHE A 222 1.63 9.24 14.96
CA PHE A 222 1.17 8.44 13.82
C PHE A 222 2.28 7.54 13.24
N LYS A 223 3.52 8.04 13.17
CA LYS A 223 4.66 7.25 12.67
C LYS A 223 5.03 6.08 13.57
N GLU A 224 4.82 6.19 14.86
CA GLU A 224 5.08 5.09 15.79
C GLU A 224 4.02 4.00 15.62
N GLN A 225 2.75 4.41 15.60
CA GLN A 225 1.62 3.52 15.35
C GLN A 225 1.75 2.77 14.03
N ILE A 226 2.06 3.47 12.93
CA ILE A 226 2.13 2.82 11.62
C ILE A 226 3.30 1.86 11.51
N LYS A 227 4.43 2.11 12.19
CA LYS A 227 5.55 1.17 12.22
C LYS A 227 5.17 -0.14 12.89
N LEU A 228 4.49 -0.06 14.04
CA LEU A 228 4.00 -1.24 14.75
C LEU A 228 3.01 -2.03 13.90
N LEU A 229 2.07 -1.33 13.27
CA LEU A 229 1.08 -1.96 12.39
C LEU A 229 1.73 -2.63 11.17
N LEU A 230 2.72 -1.98 10.54
CA LEU A 230 3.45 -2.58 9.41
C LEU A 230 4.29 -3.80 9.84
N GLN A 231 4.83 -3.79 11.05
CA GLN A 231 5.56 -4.92 11.61
C GLN A 231 4.62 -6.11 11.87
N GLN A 232 3.49 -5.87 12.54
CA GLN A 232 2.47 -6.90 12.76
C GLN A 232 1.97 -7.50 11.44
N ARG A 233 1.77 -6.68 10.41
CA ARG A 233 1.41 -7.17 9.06
C ARG A 233 2.48 -8.06 8.46
N ALA A 234 3.76 -7.74 8.65
CA ALA A 234 4.86 -8.60 8.19
C ALA A 234 4.83 -9.94 8.89
N GLU A 235 4.67 -9.94 10.21
CA GLU A 235 4.59 -11.15 11.06
C GLU A 235 3.41 -12.04 10.63
N ILE A 236 2.20 -11.47 10.48
CA ILE A 236 1.02 -12.20 10.01
C ILE A 236 1.25 -12.78 8.61
N THR A 237 1.87 -12.03 7.69
CA THR A 237 2.16 -12.51 6.33
C THR A 237 3.19 -13.64 6.34
N GLU A 238 4.12 -13.63 7.28
CA GLU A 238 5.08 -14.73 7.49
C GLU A 238 4.42 -15.97 8.09
N GLU A 239 3.50 -15.80 9.06
CA GLU A 239 2.76 -16.91 9.69
C GLU A 239 1.76 -17.58 8.75
N GLN A 240 1.07 -16.79 7.92
CA GLN A 240 0.15 -17.27 6.89
C GLN A 240 0.87 -17.86 5.67
N ARG A 241 2.21 -17.92 5.68
CA ARG A 241 2.96 -18.64 4.67
C ARG A 241 2.61 -20.12 4.80
N ASP A 242 1.69 -20.56 3.95
CA ASP A 242 1.44 -21.98 3.72
C ASP A 242 2.78 -22.65 3.52
N THR A 243 3.18 -23.46 4.49
CA THR A 243 4.49 -24.10 4.50
C THR A 243 4.57 -25.17 3.42
N GLY A 244 3.50 -25.38 2.65
CA GLY A 244 3.47 -26.35 1.57
C GLY A 244 3.89 -27.70 2.12
N CYS A 245 3.34 -28.08 3.29
CA CYS A 245 3.30 -29.48 3.66
C CYS A 245 2.32 -30.16 2.69
N ASP A 246 2.74 -30.26 1.41
CA ASP A 246 2.27 -31.29 0.53
C ASP A 246 2.54 -32.58 1.29
N TYR A 247 1.47 -33.18 1.83
CA TYR A 247 1.52 -34.57 2.18
C TYR A 247 1.90 -35.29 0.88
N VAL A 248 3.16 -35.69 0.77
CA VAL A 248 3.61 -36.55 -0.32
C VAL A 248 2.83 -37.85 -0.14
N ILE A 249 1.73 -37.98 -0.86
CA ILE A 249 1.08 -39.27 -1.03
C ILE A 249 2.09 -40.09 -1.83
N GLU A 250 2.80 -41.00 -1.14
CA GLU A 250 3.74 -41.87 -1.82
C GLU A 250 3.02 -42.59 -2.97
N PRO A 251 3.67 -42.78 -4.14
CA PRO A 251 3.06 -43.39 -5.32
C PRO A 251 2.53 -44.83 -5.11
N GLY A 252 2.74 -45.43 -3.93
CA GLY A 252 2.23 -46.74 -3.54
C GLY A 252 0.83 -46.76 -2.94
N ALA A 253 0.19 -45.61 -2.66
CA ALA A 253 -1.13 -45.58 -2.02
C ALA A 253 -2.32 -45.84 -2.97
N MET A 254 -2.07 -45.98 -4.29
CA MET A 254 -3.08 -46.44 -5.25
C MET A 254 -2.63 -47.74 -5.89
N THR A 255 -2.77 -48.84 -5.15
CA THR A 255 -2.73 -50.17 -5.75
C THR A 255 -4.05 -50.40 -6.50
N ASN A 256 -3.96 -50.48 -7.83
CA ASN A 256 -4.88 -51.04 -8.81
C ASN A 256 -6.30 -51.39 -8.34
N GLU A 257 -7.29 -50.75 -8.98
CA GLU A 257 -8.72 -51.07 -8.91
C GLU A 257 -8.99 -52.58 -9.04
N PRO A 258 -9.70 -53.21 -8.07
CA PRO A 258 -10.52 -54.36 -8.36
C PRO A 258 -11.88 -53.90 -8.89
N ALA A 259 -12.43 -54.63 -9.87
CA ALA A 259 -13.63 -54.26 -10.64
C ALA A 259 -14.95 -54.17 -9.85
N ASP A 260 -14.93 -54.20 -8.52
CA ASP A 260 -16.11 -54.21 -7.65
C ASP A 260 -16.02 -53.11 -6.58
N GLY A 261 -16.05 -51.83 -6.99
CA GLY A 261 -16.59 -50.66 -6.28
C GLY A 261 -16.35 -50.42 -4.77
N HIS A 262 -15.45 -51.14 -4.09
CA HIS A 262 -15.24 -51.04 -2.65
C HIS A 262 -13.80 -50.64 -2.35
N TYR A 263 -13.63 -49.46 -1.76
CA TYR A 263 -12.33 -49.01 -1.24
C TYR A 263 -12.09 -49.60 0.16
N THR A 264 -10.90 -50.12 0.41
CA THR A 264 -10.45 -50.47 1.76
C THR A 264 -9.40 -49.46 2.19
N VAL A 265 -9.66 -48.76 3.31
CA VAL A 265 -8.69 -47.85 3.91
C VAL A 265 -7.72 -48.69 4.73
N SER A 266 -6.46 -48.74 4.29
CA SER A 266 -5.38 -49.37 5.04
C SER A 266 -5.11 -48.61 6.35
N GLN A 267 -4.65 -49.32 7.38
CA GLN A 267 -4.38 -48.80 8.72
C GLN A 267 -3.54 -47.51 8.70
N ILE A 268 -4.09 -46.47 9.33
CA ILE A 268 -3.42 -45.20 9.59
C ILE A 268 -2.43 -45.46 10.73
N ASN A 269 -1.14 -45.59 10.42
CA ASN A 269 -0.09 -45.62 11.44
C ASN A 269 0.08 -44.19 12.00
N GLY A 270 -0.58 -43.92 13.12
CA GLY A 270 -0.57 -42.64 13.83
C GLY A 270 0.64 -42.45 14.75
N ASP A 271 1.86 -42.68 14.28
CA ASP A 271 3.07 -42.34 15.03
C ASP A 271 3.51 -40.90 14.68
N CYS A 272 2.78 -39.92 15.22
CA CYS A 272 3.28 -38.55 15.31
C CYS A 272 4.31 -38.47 16.45
N GLU A 273 5.55 -38.07 16.14
CA GLU A 273 6.55 -37.72 17.15
C GLU A 273 6.01 -36.61 18.08
N GLN A 274 6.34 -36.75 19.37
CA GLN A 274 5.88 -35.86 20.44
C GLN A 274 6.52 -34.48 20.31
N LEU A 275 5.70 -33.42 20.32
CA LEU A 275 6.16 -32.02 20.31
C LEU A 275 7.06 -31.72 21.53
N PRO A 276 8.18 -31.00 21.37
CA PRO A 276 9.07 -30.68 22.48
C PRO A 276 8.41 -29.67 23.44
N ALA A 277 8.60 -29.91 24.74
CA ALA A 277 8.06 -29.13 25.87
C ALA A 277 8.68 -27.74 26.01
#